data_AF-A0A6G0AI32-F1
#
_entry.id   AF-A0A6G0AI32-F1
#
_cell.length_a   1.000
_cell.length_b   1.000
_cell.length_c   1.000
_cell.angle_alpha   90.00
_cell.angle_beta   90.00
_cell.angle_gamma   90.00
#
_symmetry.space_group_name_H-M   'P 1'
#
loop_
_entity.id
_entity.type
_entity.pdbx_description
1 polymer ?
#
loop_
_entity_poly.entity_id
_entity_poly.type
_entity_poly.pdbx_seq_one_letter_code
_entity_poly.pdbx_strand_id
1 'polypeptide(L)'
;MIGSKLKVKKCIHYLNEKYGNKLSYHNLYAPIGIDIGGNTPGEIAISIMAEIMAVINNKEAPHLRLNYHTIKNPDSQTVIKNETSIYN
;
A
#
# COMPACT_ATOMS: atom_id res chain seq x y z
N MET A 1 8.83 -2.41 1.27
CA MET A 1 9.27 -3.12 0.04
C MET A 1 9.62 -2.09 -1.04
N ILE A 2 10.80 -2.22 -1.65
CA ILE A 2 11.21 -1.39 -2.79
C ILE A 2 10.56 -1.92 -4.07
N GLY A 3 9.98 -1.03 -4.88
CA GLY A 3 9.42 -1.38 -6.18
C GLY A 3 8.36 -0.38 -6.64
N SER A 4 7.99 -0.46 -7.92
CA SER A 4 6.90 0.36 -8.46
C SER A 4 5.54 -0.07 -7.88
N LYS A 5 4.57 0.85 -7.89
CA LYS A 5 3.18 0.55 -7.48
C LYS A 5 2.62 -0.69 -8.20
N LEU A 6 2.97 -0.90 -9.48
CA LEU A 6 2.57 -2.09 -10.24
C LEU A 6 3.19 -3.38 -9.67
N LYS A 7 4.49 -3.40 -9.37
CA LYS A 7 5.15 -4.57 -8.77
C LYS A 7 4.56 -4.89 -7.40
N VAL A 8 4.26 -3.86 -6.60
CA VAL A 8 3.60 -4.02 -5.29
C VAL A 8 2.24 -4.68 -5.46
N LYS A 9 1.38 -4.17 -6.35
CA LYS A 9 0.06 -4.79 -6.60
C LYS A 9 0.18 -6.25 -7.01
N LYS A 10 1.06 -6.58 -7.96
CA LYS A 10 1.29 -7.98 -8.39
C LYS A 10 1.71 -8.89 -7.24
N CYS A 11 2.59 -8.41 -6.36
CA CYS A 11 3.02 -9.16 -5.18
C CYS A 11 1.86 -9.38 -4.19
N ILE A 12 1.06 -8.35 -3.91
CA ILE A 12 -0.12 -8.48 -3.04
C ILE A 12 -1.15 -9.45 -3.60
N HIS A 13 -1.43 -9.42 -4.93
CA HIS A 13 -2.30 -10.40 -5.57
C HIS A 13 -1.78 -11.82 -5.38
N TYR A 14 -0.51 -12.07 -5.70
CA TYR A 14 0.10 -13.38 -5.53
C TYR A 14 0.01 -13.90 -4.08
N LEU A 15 0.25 -13.03 -3.10
CA LEU A 15 0.15 -13.39 -1.69
C LEU A 15 -1.30 -13.69 -1.26
N ASN A 16 -2.27 -12.89 -1.72
CA ASN A 16 -3.69 -13.11 -1.44
C ASN A 16 -4.20 -14.39 -2.10
N GLU A 17 -3.78 -14.71 -3.33
CA GLU A 17 -4.13 -15.96 -4.00
C GLU A 17 -3.57 -17.18 -3.26
N LYS A 18 -2.32 -17.09 -2.80
CA LYS A 18 -1.62 -18.23 -2.19
C LYS A 18 -2.03 -18.48 -0.74
N TYR A 19 -2.27 -17.43 0.03
CA TYR A 19 -2.49 -17.52 1.48
C TYR A 19 -3.89 -17.06 1.93
N GLY A 20 -4.72 -16.56 1.01
CA GLY A 20 -6.03 -16.00 1.29
C GLY A 20 -5.97 -14.70 2.12
N ASN A 21 -7.10 -14.34 2.73
CA ASN A 21 -7.22 -13.15 3.58
C ASN A 21 -6.58 -13.29 4.98
N LYS A 22 -5.63 -14.21 5.15
CA LYS A 22 -4.97 -14.50 6.43
C LYS A 22 -3.80 -13.56 6.74
N LEU A 23 -3.32 -12.81 5.74
CA LEU A 23 -2.17 -11.93 5.88
C LEU A 23 -2.59 -10.53 6.31
N SER A 24 -1.92 -10.00 7.34
CA SER A 24 -2.02 -8.60 7.72
C SER A 24 -0.93 -7.78 7.04
N TYR A 25 -1.33 -6.68 6.40
CA TYR A 25 -0.43 -5.74 5.74
C TYR A 25 -0.26 -4.42 6.51
N HIS A 26 -0.69 -4.38 7.77
CA HIS A 26 -0.67 -3.15 8.58
C HIS A 26 0.73 -2.50 8.65
N ASN A 27 1.77 -3.31 8.79
CA ASN A 27 3.16 -2.86 8.89
C ASN A 27 3.89 -2.88 7.54
N LEU A 28 3.18 -3.08 6.42
CA LEU A 28 3.80 -3.10 5.10
C LEU A 28 3.82 -1.68 4.51
N TYR A 29 5.03 -1.15 4.31
CA TYR A 29 5.25 0.11 3.60
C TYR A 29 5.77 -0.21 2.19
N ALA A 30 4.87 -0.18 1.20
CA ALA A 30 5.19 -0.54 -0.18
C ALA A 30 4.36 0.25 -1.22
N PRO A 31 5.00 0.99 -2.14
CA PRO A 31 6.44 1.28 -2.19
C PRO A 31 6.94 1.94 -0.90
N ILE A 32 8.18 1.63 -0.50
CA ILE A 32 8.82 2.23 0.66
C ILE A 32 9.22 3.68 0.34
N GLY A 33 9.14 4.54 1.35
CA GLY A 33 9.51 5.95 1.28
C GLY A 33 8.31 6.90 1.35
N ILE A 34 8.61 8.14 1.72
CA ILE A 34 7.68 9.27 1.60
C ILE A 34 7.74 9.91 0.22
N ASP A 35 6.64 10.48 -0.24
CA ASP A 35 6.57 11.14 -1.55
C ASP A 35 7.29 12.51 -1.51
N ILE A 36 8.57 12.50 -1.92
CA ILE A 36 9.40 13.69 -2.09
C ILE A 36 9.73 13.95 -3.58
N GLY A 37 9.13 13.19 -4.49
CA GLY A 37 9.58 13.10 -5.87
C GLY A 37 10.97 12.48 -6.01
N GLY A 38 11.67 12.81 -7.10
CA GLY A 38 13.01 12.30 -7.37
C GLY A 38 13.04 10.85 -7.84
N ASN A 39 14.12 10.49 -8.56
CA ASN A 39 14.32 9.12 -9.09
C ASN A 39 15.79 8.68 -8.99
N THR A 40 16.65 9.52 -8.42
CA THR A 40 18.04 9.14 -8.19
C THR A 40 18.14 8.25 -6.94
N PRO A 41 19.16 7.38 -6.85
CA PRO A 41 19.36 6.56 -5.65
C PRO A 41 19.50 7.38 -4.36
N GLY A 42 20.11 8.57 -4.40
CA GLY A 42 20.27 9.45 -3.24
C GLY A 42 18.94 10.00 -2.73
N GLU A 43 18.06 10.46 -3.64
CA GLU A 43 16.72 10.92 -3.29
C GLU A 43 15.88 9.78 -2.71
N ILE A 44 15.95 8.59 -3.32
CA ILE A 44 15.25 7.39 -2.82
C ILE A 44 15.73 7.05 -1.41
N ALA A 45 17.03 7.12 -1.13
CA ALA A 45 17.57 6.86 0.21
C ALA A 45 17.03 7.86 1.24
N ILE A 46 16.99 9.15 0.91
CA ILE A 46 16.43 10.21 1.79
C ILE A 46 14.94 9.96 2.04
N SER A 47 14.17 9.65 0.99
CA SER A 47 12.75 9.31 1.08
C SER A 47 12.49 8.14 2.05
N ILE A 48 13.31 7.09 1.98
CA ILE A 48 13.20 5.93 2.87
C ILE A 48 13.57 6.28 4.30
N MET A 49 14.69 6.99 4.51
CA MET A 49 15.12 7.37 5.86
C MET A 49 14.11 8.29 6.54
N ALA A 50 13.52 9.23 5.80
CA ALA A 50 12.47 10.10 6.31
C ALA A 50 11.20 9.30 6.70
N GLU A 51 10.80 8.30 5.91
CA GLU A 51 9.71 7.39 6.28
C GLU A 51 10.00 6.63 7.60
N ILE A 52 11.21 6.08 7.73
CA ILE A 52 11.63 5.36 8.95
C ILE A 52 11.57 6.29 10.17
N MET A 53 12.11 7.50 10.05
CA MET A 53 12.11 8.47 11.15
C MET A 53 10.69 8.92 11.53
N ALA A 54 9.80 9.09 10.56
CA ALA A 54 8.39 9.42 10.83
C ALA A 54 7.70 8.32 11.64
N VAL A 55 7.89 7.06 11.25
CA VAL A 55 7.34 5.90 11.96
C VAL A 55 7.91 5.79 13.39
N ILE A 56 9.23 5.88 13.56
CA ILE A 56 9.88 5.81 14.89
C ILE A 56 9.35 6.90 15.83
N ASN A 57 9.13 8.11 15.32
CA ASN A 57 8.69 9.25 16.13
C ASN A 57 7.16 9.40 16.20
N ASN A 58 6.38 8.42 15.70
CA ASN A 58 4.92 8.46 15.63
C ASN A 58 4.40 9.75 14.99
N LYS A 59 4.96 10.12 13.84
CA LYS A 59 4.56 11.27 13.04
C LYS A 59 3.88 10.84 11.75
N GLU A 60 2.86 11.59 11.37
CA GLU A 60 2.21 11.46 10.07
C GLU A 60 3.13 11.94 8.96
N ALA A 61 3.15 11.21 7.84
CA ALA A 61 3.94 11.56 6.66
C ALA A 61 3.23 11.10 5.37
N PRO A 62 3.51 11.73 4.22
CA PRO A 62 2.94 11.34 2.94
C PRO A 62 3.61 10.06 2.40
N HIS A 63 3.28 8.91 3.01
CA HIS A 63 3.81 7.61 2.62
C HIS A 63 3.41 7.23 1.18
N LEU A 64 4.34 6.64 0.43
CA LEU A 64 4.06 6.10 -0.90
C LEU A 64 3.22 4.81 -0.87
N ARG A 65 3.06 4.19 0.31
CA ARG A 65 2.39 2.90 0.50
C ARG A 65 0.97 2.89 -0.09
N LEU A 66 0.61 1.77 -0.70
CA LEU A 66 -0.75 1.58 -1.21
C LEU A 66 -1.73 1.23 -0.08
N ASN A 67 -3.00 1.56 -0.29
CA ASN A 67 -4.06 1.00 0.54
C ASN A 67 -4.35 -0.44 0.08
N TYR A 68 -3.96 -1.43 0.87
CA TYR A 68 -4.08 -2.84 0.49
C TYR A 68 -5.53 -3.36 0.49
N HIS A 69 -6.44 -2.74 1.23
CA HIS A 69 -7.85 -3.13 1.25
C HIS A 69 -8.57 -2.81 -0.06
N THR A 70 -8.04 -1.89 -0.86
CA THR A 70 -8.64 -1.51 -2.16
C THR A 70 -8.06 -2.30 -3.33
N ILE A 71 -7.03 -3.11 -3.11
CA ILE A 71 -6.40 -3.95 -4.12
C ILE A 71 -7.26 -5.21 -4.32
N LYS A 72 -8.34 -5.08 -5.09
CA LYS A 72 -9.20 -6.18 -5.51
C LYS A 72 -8.48 -7.08 -6.50
N ASN A 73 -8.67 -8.40 -6.40
CA ASN A 73 -8.15 -9.32 -7.41
C ASN A 73 -8.62 -8.90 -8.82
N PRO A 74 -7.73 -8.93 -9.82
CA PRO A 74 -8.08 -8.53 -11.19
C PRO A 74 -9.23 -9.34 -11.78
N ASP A 75 -9.49 -10.54 -11.25
CA ASP A 75 -10.59 -11.42 -11.66
C ASP A 75 -11.92 -11.16 -10.94
N SER A 76 -11.98 -10.21 -10.00
CA SER A 76 -13.21 -9.79 -9.33
C SER A 76 -13.90 -8.66 -10.09
N GLN A 77 -14.29 -8.88 -11.35
CA GLN A 77 -15.36 -8.09 -11.96
C GLN A 77 -16.72 -8.55 -11.41
N THR A 78 -17.56 -7.57 -11.02
CA THR A 78 -18.96 -7.70 -10.55
C THR A 78 -19.11 -8.36 -9.18
N VAL A 79 -19.72 -7.75 -8.17
CA VAL A 79 -21.12 -7.28 -8.17
C VAL A 79 -21.24 -6.00 -7.34
N ILE A 80 -21.68 -4.92 -7.98
CA ILE A 80 -22.34 -3.80 -7.29
C ILE A 80 -23.72 -4.36 -6.90
N LYS A 81 -23.92 -4.75 -5.64
CA LYS A 81 -25.25 -4.95 -5.08
C LYS A 81 -25.55 -3.77 -4.18
N ASN A 82 -26.51 -2.99 -4.64
CA ASN A 82 -27.14 -1.89 -3.95
C ASN A 82 -27.83 -2.42 -2.68
N GLU A 83 -27.51 -1.87 -1.52
CA GLU A 83 -28.49 -1.74 -0.44
C GLU A 83 -28.47 -0.28 0.02
N THR A 84 -29.44 0.44 -0.54
CA THR A 84 -30.06 1.61 0.05
C THR A 84 -30.46 1.31 1.50
N SER A 85 -30.44 2.33 2.34
CA SER A 85 -31.52 2.69 3.27
C SER A 85 -31.10 2.87 4.74
N ILE A 86 -31.11 4.15 5.12
CA ILE A 86 -31.78 4.76 6.30
C ILE A 86 -31.42 4.33 7.74
N TYR A 87 -30.88 5.30 8.49
CA TYR A 87 -31.31 5.91 9.77
C TYR A 87 -30.05 6.46 10.49
N ASN A 88 -29.98 7.79 10.71
CA ASN A 88 -30.20 8.49 11.99
C ASN A 88 -29.45 7.88 13.17
#